data_AF-A0A1J1LT17-F1
#
_entry.id   AF-A0A1J1LT17-F1
#
_cell.length_a   1.000
_cell.length_b   1.000
_cell.length_c   1.000
_cell.angle_alpha   90.00
_cell.angle_beta   90.00
_cell.angle_gamma   90.00
#
_symmetry.space_group_name_H-M   'P 1'
#
loop_
_entity.id
_entity.type
_entity.pdbx_description
1 polymer ?
#
loop_
_entity_poly.entity_id
_entity_poly.type
_entity_poly.pdbx_seq_one_letter_code
_entity_poly.pdbx_strand_id
1 'polypeptide(L)'
;MTPREELTNRIHRDVNEYQESARERFKELWEQELISEAHLHQLYIDAKMIGQAVRDALSSHQNYPEEVTEIYVYSLFDKYKESFETKFDKIKKLKAKKERRKSVLINTINDLKSMFKMPLKSAPENQGLKIEEEENQSGKILH
;
A
#
# COMPACT_ATOMS: atom_id res chain seq x y z
N MET A 1 -2.42 -36.54 -30.33
CA MET A 1 -1.95 -35.92 -29.07
C MET A 1 -1.91 -37.04 -28.04
N THR A 2 -0.76 -37.24 -27.41
CA THR A 2 -0.61 -38.29 -26.39
C THR A 2 -1.19 -37.82 -25.05
N PRO A 3 -1.64 -38.72 -24.16
CA PRO A 3 -2.10 -38.35 -22.82
C PRO A 3 -1.07 -37.50 -22.04
N ARG A 4 0.23 -37.79 -22.23
CA ARG A 4 1.33 -37.00 -21.69
C ARG A 4 1.41 -35.57 -22.24
N GLU A 5 1.21 -35.37 -23.53
CA GLU A 5 1.15 -34.04 -24.15
C GLU A 5 -0.05 -33.26 -23.63
N GLU A 6 -1.19 -33.94 -23.39
CA GLU A 6 -2.38 -33.34 -22.82
C GLU A 6 -2.17 -32.86 -21.38
N LEU A 7 -1.57 -33.70 -20.54
CA LEU A 7 -1.20 -33.32 -19.17
C LEU A 7 -0.24 -32.12 -19.15
N THR A 8 0.79 -32.15 -20.00
CA THR A 8 1.78 -31.07 -20.11
C THR A 8 1.13 -29.75 -20.52
N ASN A 9 0.24 -29.80 -21.52
CA ASN A 9 -0.48 -28.62 -22.00
C ASN A 9 -1.47 -28.08 -20.97
N ARG A 10 -2.14 -28.96 -20.19
CA ARG A 10 -3.01 -28.55 -19.08
C ARG A 10 -2.21 -27.84 -17.99
N ILE A 11 -1.12 -28.45 -17.53
CA ILE A 11 -0.24 -27.85 -16.52
C ILE A 11 0.28 -26.47 -16.95
N HIS A 12 0.77 -26.35 -18.19
CA HIS A 12 1.24 -25.06 -18.69
C HIS A 12 0.14 -23.99 -18.73
N ARG A 13 -1.08 -24.37 -19.12
CA ARG A 13 -2.23 -23.47 -19.15
C ARG A 13 -2.56 -22.97 -17.75
N ASP A 14 -2.72 -23.87 -16.79
CA ASP A 14 -3.10 -23.52 -15.42
C ASP A 14 -2.06 -22.60 -14.76
N VAL A 15 -0.76 -22.87 -15.00
CA VAL A 15 0.33 -22.03 -14.51
C VAL A 15 0.28 -20.64 -15.15
N ASN A 16 0.05 -20.56 -16.46
CA ASN A 16 -0.03 -19.28 -17.18
C ASN A 16 -1.24 -18.46 -16.73
N GLU A 17 -2.43 -19.08 -16.63
CA GLU A 17 -3.66 -18.41 -16.17
C GLU A 17 -3.47 -17.79 -14.77
N TYR A 18 -2.83 -18.53 -13.87
CA TYR A 18 -2.55 -18.00 -12.54
C TYR A 18 -1.49 -16.90 -12.56
N GLN A 19 -0.44 -17.01 -13.38
CA GLN A 19 0.58 -15.96 -13.52
C GLN A 19 -0.03 -14.65 -14.03
N GLU A 20 -0.95 -14.73 -15.01
CA GLU A 20 -1.67 -13.57 -15.52
C GLU A 20 -2.56 -12.95 -14.44
N SER A 21 -3.37 -13.76 -13.75
CA SER A 21 -4.21 -13.28 -12.64
C SER A 21 -3.40 -12.64 -11.51
N ALA A 22 -2.27 -13.25 -11.13
CA ALA A 22 -1.38 -12.68 -10.12
C ALA A 22 -0.79 -11.35 -10.57
N ARG A 23 -0.37 -11.25 -11.83
CA ARG A 23 0.17 -10.00 -12.40
C ARG A 23 -0.85 -8.87 -12.35
N GLU A 24 -2.10 -9.12 -12.72
CA GLU A 24 -3.18 -8.12 -12.67
C GLU A 24 -3.40 -7.62 -11.24
N ARG A 25 -3.54 -8.53 -10.28
CA ARG A 25 -3.71 -8.19 -8.86
C ARG A 25 -2.53 -7.37 -8.30
N PHE A 26 -1.31 -7.66 -8.74
CA PHE A 26 -0.13 -6.88 -8.33
C PHE A 26 -0.10 -5.50 -8.97
N LYS A 27 -0.51 -5.38 -10.24
CA LYS A 27 -0.67 -4.09 -10.91
C LYS A 27 -1.69 -3.22 -10.17
N GLU A 28 -2.83 -3.77 -9.76
CA GLU A 28 -3.82 -3.06 -8.95
C GLU A 28 -3.24 -2.57 -7.61
N LEU A 29 -2.47 -3.40 -6.92
CA LEU A 29 -1.81 -3.01 -5.67
C LEU A 29 -0.78 -1.89 -5.88
N TRP A 30 -0.05 -1.95 -6.99
CA TRP A 30 0.92 -0.92 -7.38
C TRP A 30 0.24 0.41 -7.69
N GLU A 31 -0.83 0.39 -8.49
CA GLU A 31 -1.64 1.58 -8.82
C GLU A 31 -2.30 2.19 -7.57
N GLN A 32 -2.62 1.38 -6.57
CA GLN A 32 -3.08 1.86 -5.26
C GLN A 32 -1.94 2.33 -4.33
N GLU A 33 -0.70 2.36 -4.81
CA GLU A 33 0.52 2.72 -4.05
C GLU A 33 0.69 1.88 -2.76
N LEU A 34 0.18 0.64 -2.77
CA LEU A 34 0.23 -0.26 -1.60
C LEU A 34 1.50 -1.07 -1.51
N ILE A 35 2.23 -1.15 -2.61
CA ILE A 35 3.48 -1.90 -2.74
C ILE A 35 4.53 -1.04 -3.45
N SER A 36 5.80 -1.30 -3.17
CA SER A 36 6.92 -0.65 -3.87
C SER A 36 7.34 -1.42 -5.12
N GLU A 37 8.16 -0.80 -5.96
CA GLU A 37 8.69 -1.41 -7.18
C GLU A 37 9.51 -2.68 -6.85
N ALA A 38 10.21 -2.66 -5.71
CA ALA A 38 10.91 -3.83 -5.19
C ALA A 38 9.98 -5.02 -4.91
N HIS A 39 8.74 -4.78 -4.47
CA HIS A 39 7.76 -5.85 -4.27
C HIS A 39 7.27 -6.42 -5.61
N LEU A 40 7.09 -5.59 -6.64
CA LEU A 40 6.80 -6.04 -8.00
C LEU A 40 7.96 -6.85 -8.59
N HIS A 41 9.20 -6.43 -8.34
CA HIS A 41 10.37 -7.17 -8.81
C HIS A 41 10.50 -8.54 -8.13
N GLN A 42 10.27 -8.61 -6.82
CA GLN A 42 10.26 -9.89 -6.09
C GLN A 42 9.18 -10.83 -6.61
N LEU A 43 8.01 -10.29 -6.95
CA LEU A 43 6.94 -11.06 -7.58
C LEU A 43 7.39 -11.74 -8.87
N TYR A 44 8.03 -10.96 -9.72
CA TYR A 44 8.48 -11.42 -11.02
C TYR A 44 9.53 -12.53 -10.87
N ILE A 45 10.48 -12.38 -9.94
CA ILE A 45 11.47 -13.41 -9.60
C ILE A 45 10.77 -14.70 -9.20
N ASP A 46 9.84 -14.59 -8.25
CA ASP A 46 9.11 -15.73 -7.74
C ASP A 46 8.32 -16.42 -8.87
N ALA A 47 7.63 -15.69 -9.75
CA ALA A 47 6.85 -16.24 -10.86
C ALA A 47 7.72 -16.99 -11.88
N LYS A 48 8.88 -16.41 -12.17
CA LYS A 48 9.88 -17.05 -13.02
C LYS A 48 10.41 -18.34 -12.40
N MET A 49 10.60 -18.38 -11.08
CA MET A 49 11.03 -19.57 -10.37
C MET A 49 10.02 -20.72 -10.46
N ILE A 50 8.70 -20.45 -10.37
CA ILE A 50 7.71 -21.54 -10.58
C ILE A 50 7.82 -22.07 -11.99
N GLY A 51 7.80 -21.18 -12.99
CA GLY A 51 7.77 -21.58 -14.39
C GLY A 51 8.97 -22.47 -14.69
N GLN A 52 10.12 -22.18 -14.07
CA GLN A 52 11.28 -23.04 -14.14
C GLN A 52 11.09 -24.36 -13.39
N ALA A 53 10.62 -24.34 -12.14
CA ALA A 53 10.39 -25.55 -11.35
C ALA A 53 9.40 -26.52 -12.02
N VAL A 54 8.35 -26.01 -12.66
CA VAL A 54 7.36 -26.80 -13.41
C VAL A 54 8.00 -27.41 -14.65
N ARG A 55 8.77 -26.64 -15.42
CA ARG A 55 9.52 -27.17 -16.57
C ARG A 55 10.51 -28.26 -16.16
N ASP A 56 11.24 -28.02 -15.08
CA ASP A 56 12.22 -28.97 -14.55
C ASP A 56 11.53 -30.24 -14.03
N ALA A 57 10.38 -30.11 -13.35
CA ALA A 57 9.58 -31.22 -12.87
C ALA A 57 9.04 -32.08 -14.02
N LEU A 58 8.45 -31.45 -15.04
CA LEU A 58 7.93 -32.14 -16.23
C LEU A 58 9.02 -32.88 -17.01
N SER A 59 10.23 -32.31 -17.05
CA SER A 59 11.39 -32.87 -17.75
C SER A 59 12.03 -34.02 -16.97
N SER A 60 12.25 -33.85 -15.66
CA SER A 60 12.85 -34.86 -14.78
C SER A 60 11.95 -36.07 -14.56
N HIS A 61 10.63 -35.90 -14.67
CA HIS A 61 9.65 -36.96 -14.46
C HIS A 61 9.03 -37.50 -15.76
N GLN A 62 9.72 -37.40 -16.90
CA GLN A 62 9.21 -37.91 -18.18
C GLN A 62 8.89 -39.41 -18.19
N ASN A 63 9.61 -40.20 -17.38
CA ASN A 63 9.45 -41.66 -17.31
C ASN A 63 8.55 -42.13 -16.16
N TYR A 64 7.97 -41.22 -15.39
CA TYR A 64 7.06 -41.56 -14.30
C TYR A 64 5.62 -41.67 -14.80
N PRO A 65 4.75 -42.40 -14.09
CA PRO A 65 3.32 -42.36 -14.35
C PRO A 65 2.79 -40.92 -14.39
N GLU A 66 1.84 -40.68 -15.29
CA GLU A 66 1.25 -39.36 -15.50
C GLU A 66 0.67 -38.79 -14.20
N GLU A 67 -0.06 -39.62 -13.46
CA GLU A 67 -0.67 -39.27 -12.16
C GLU A 67 0.38 -38.82 -11.14
N VAL A 68 1.54 -39.49 -11.08
CA VAL A 68 2.62 -39.14 -10.15
C VAL A 68 3.25 -37.81 -10.54
N THR A 69 3.44 -37.59 -11.85
CA THR A 69 3.95 -36.32 -12.38
C THR A 69 2.98 -35.19 -12.07
N GLU A 70 1.69 -35.42 -12.30
CA GLU A 70 0.62 -34.47 -12.04
C GLU A 70 0.58 -34.05 -10.57
N ILE A 71 0.52 -35.01 -9.65
CA ILE A 71 0.49 -34.75 -8.20
C ILE A 71 1.71 -33.94 -7.78
N TYR A 72 2.90 -34.30 -8.25
CA TYR A 72 4.13 -33.60 -7.90
C TYR A 72 4.13 -32.15 -8.38
N VAL A 73 3.75 -31.92 -9.64
CA VAL A 73 3.75 -30.58 -10.25
C VAL A 73 2.71 -29.68 -9.58
N TYR A 74 1.47 -30.16 -9.37
CA TYR A 74 0.45 -29.36 -8.68
C TYR A 74 0.80 -29.11 -7.22
N SER A 75 1.47 -30.04 -6.54
CA SER A 75 1.98 -29.80 -5.18
C SER A 75 3.02 -28.68 -5.12
N LEU A 76 3.89 -28.57 -6.13
CA LEU A 76 4.85 -27.45 -6.24
C LEU A 76 4.10 -26.13 -6.51
N PHE A 77 3.11 -26.18 -7.39
CA PHE A 77 2.30 -25.03 -7.75
C PHE A 77 1.47 -24.51 -6.57
N ASP A 78 0.84 -25.38 -5.78
CA ASP A 78 0.05 -25.01 -4.61
C ASP A 78 0.90 -24.34 -3.52
N LYS A 79 2.08 -24.87 -3.23
CA LYS A 79 3.02 -24.25 -2.27
C LYS A 79 3.38 -22.82 -2.67
N TYR A 80 3.58 -22.62 -3.96
CA TYR A 80 3.86 -21.29 -4.45
C TYR A 80 2.64 -20.37 -4.31
N LYS A 81 1.48 -20.86 -4.72
CA LYS A 81 0.21 -20.13 -4.63
C LYS A 81 -0.03 -19.67 -3.19
N GLU A 82 0.18 -20.54 -2.22
CA GLU A 82 0.06 -20.21 -0.80
C GLU A 82 1.04 -19.11 -0.35
N SER A 83 2.31 -19.20 -0.77
CA SER A 83 3.32 -18.16 -0.49
C SER A 83 2.89 -16.80 -1.05
N PHE A 84 2.29 -16.82 -2.25
CA PHE A 84 1.78 -15.63 -2.92
C PHE A 84 0.58 -15.01 -2.23
N GLU A 85 -0.44 -15.82 -1.95
CA GLU A 85 -1.64 -15.37 -1.24
C GLU A 85 -1.30 -14.81 0.14
N THR A 86 -0.34 -15.43 0.84
CA THR A 86 0.15 -14.91 2.12
C THR A 86 0.75 -13.51 1.99
N LYS A 87 1.50 -13.22 0.92
CA LYS A 87 2.05 -11.88 0.66
C LYS A 87 0.94 -10.88 0.37
N PHE A 88 -0.03 -11.26 -0.47
CA PHE A 88 -1.21 -10.44 -0.77
C PHE A 88 -2.00 -10.07 0.50
N ASP A 89 -2.29 -11.05 1.34
CA ASP A 89 -3.05 -10.84 2.57
C ASP A 89 -2.33 -9.94 3.57
N LYS A 90 -0.99 -10.07 3.67
CA LYS A 90 -0.17 -9.17 4.49
C LYS A 90 -0.30 -7.72 4.01
N ILE A 91 -0.23 -7.48 2.70
CA ILE A 91 -0.37 -6.13 2.12
C ILE A 91 -1.76 -5.55 2.43
N LYS A 92 -2.83 -6.32 2.21
CA LYS A 92 -4.20 -5.90 2.54
C LYS A 92 -4.38 -5.57 4.03
N LYS A 93 -3.86 -6.41 4.92
CA LYS A 93 -3.92 -6.18 6.38
C LYS A 93 -3.15 -4.92 6.80
N LEU A 94 -1.98 -4.66 6.20
CA LEU A 94 -1.20 -3.45 6.46
C LEU A 94 -1.94 -2.19 6.00
N LYS A 95 -2.64 -2.22 4.86
CA LYS A 95 -3.52 -1.14 4.39
C LYS A 95 -4.61 -0.82 5.41
N ALA A 96 -5.40 -1.82 5.78
CA ALA A 96 -6.51 -1.64 6.73
C ALA A 96 -6.02 -1.08 8.08
N LYS A 97 -4.84 -1.52 8.54
CA LYS A 97 -4.21 -1.00 9.76
C LYS A 97 -3.75 0.46 9.62
N LYS A 98 -3.18 0.84 8.47
CA LYS A 98 -2.73 2.22 8.19
C LYS A 98 -3.91 3.18 8.12
N GLU A 99 -5.01 2.78 7.47
CA GLU A 99 -6.25 3.57 7.38
C GLU A 99 -6.89 3.77 8.76
N ARG A 100 -7.00 2.70 9.56
CA ARG A 100 -7.48 2.80 10.95
C ARG A 100 -6.64 3.78 11.76
N ARG A 101 -5.31 3.70 11.68
CA ARG A 101 -4.41 4.63 12.39
C ARG A 101 -4.61 6.09 11.96
N LYS A 102 -4.74 6.35 10.65
CA LYS A 102 -5.03 7.70 10.13
C LYS A 102 -6.35 8.24 10.69
N SER A 103 -7.41 7.42 10.70
CA SER A 103 -8.72 7.83 11.21
C SER A 103 -8.69 8.18 12.71
N VAL A 104 -7.99 7.38 13.53
CA VAL A 104 -7.83 7.65 14.96
C VAL A 104 -7.08 8.96 15.16
N LEU A 105 -5.99 9.20 14.42
CA LEU A 105 -5.18 10.42 14.55
C LEU A 105 -5.97 11.68 14.15
N ILE A 106 -6.77 11.60 13.08
CA ILE A 106 -7.65 12.70 12.65
C ILE A 106 -8.70 13.00 13.72
N ASN A 107 -9.31 11.97 14.30
CA ASN A 107 -10.29 12.14 15.37
C ASN A 107 -9.65 12.76 16.61
N THR A 108 -8.48 12.29 17.04
CA THR A 108 -7.74 12.88 18.16
C THR A 108 -7.37 14.34 17.91
N ILE A 109 -6.92 14.70 16.70
CA ILE A 109 -6.63 16.10 16.35
C ILE A 109 -7.90 16.96 16.38
N ASN A 110 -9.02 16.44 15.86
CA ASN A 110 -10.29 17.16 15.85
C ASN A 110 -10.83 17.36 17.28
N ASP A 111 -10.74 16.33 18.13
CA ASP A 111 -11.11 16.40 19.53
C ASP A 111 -10.25 17.45 20.26
N LEU A 112 -8.92 17.42 20.09
CA LEU A 112 -8.03 18.44 20.64
C LEU A 112 -8.39 19.85 20.13
N LYS A 113 -8.59 20.03 18.83
CA LYS A 113 -8.99 21.33 18.27
C LYS A 113 -10.33 21.81 18.83
N SER A 114 -11.27 20.91 19.12
CA SER A 114 -12.55 21.27 19.74
C SER A 114 -12.38 21.69 21.21
N MET A 115 -11.48 21.05 21.95
CA MET A 115 -11.16 21.42 23.34
C MET A 115 -10.42 22.76 23.44
N PHE A 116 -9.62 23.12 22.43
CA PHE A 116 -8.87 24.39 22.39
C PHE A 116 -9.60 25.54 21.69
N LYS A 117 -10.84 25.35 21.21
CA LYS A 117 -11.73 26.46 20.81
C LYS A 117 -12.27 27.16 22.07
N MET A 118 -11.40 27.86 22.79
CA MET A 118 -11.83 28.87 23.74
C MET A 118 -12.46 30.04 22.97
N PRO A 119 -13.58 30.63 23.43
CA PRO A 119 -14.05 31.88 22.89
C PRO A 119 -12.99 32.95 23.14
N LEU A 120 -12.40 33.52 22.09
CA LEU A 120 -11.60 34.72 22.22
C LEU A 120 -12.51 35.79 22.84
N LYS A 121 -12.28 36.12 24.12
CA LYS A 121 -12.81 37.35 24.69
C LYS A 121 -12.29 38.49 23.83
N SER A 122 -13.21 39.21 23.20
CA SER A 122 -12.98 40.46 22.50
C SER A 122 -12.12 41.40 23.35
N ALA A 123 -11.04 41.90 22.75
CA ALA A 123 -10.16 42.89 23.37
C ALA A 123 -10.98 44.14 23.79
N PRO A 124 -10.67 44.78 24.92
CA PRO A 124 -11.35 46.01 25.33
C PRO A 124 -11.03 47.13 24.34
N GLU A 125 -12.08 47.83 23.92
CA GLU A 125 -12.00 49.04 23.09
C GLU A 125 -11.11 50.09 23.78
N ASN A 126 -10.08 50.54 23.08
CA ASN A 126 -9.29 51.71 23.45
C ASN A 126 -10.23 52.93 23.45
N GLN A 127 -10.63 53.39 24.64
CA GLN A 127 -11.24 54.70 24.80
C GLN A 127 -10.17 55.75 24.53
N GLY A 128 -10.45 56.60 23.54
CA GLY A 128 -9.57 57.65 23.06
C GLY A 128 -9.10 58.58 24.18
N LEU A 129 -7.78 58.73 24.28
CA LEU A 129 -7.18 59.83 25.00
C LEU A 129 -7.34 61.09 24.13
N LYS A 130 -8.30 61.94 24.51
CA LYS A 130 -8.34 63.33 24.04
C LYS A 130 -7.09 64.03 24.54
N ILE A 131 -6.25 64.52 23.64
CA ILE A 131 -5.24 65.52 23.95
C ILE A 131 -5.92 66.86 23.68
N GLU A 132 -6.23 67.58 24.75
CA GLU A 132 -6.67 68.97 24.69
C GLU A 132 -5.46 69.85 24.37
N GLU A 133 -5.56 70.61 23.29
CA GLU A 133 -4.68 71.71 22.95
C GLU A 133 -4.96 72.86 23.92
N GLU A 134 -3.99 73.23 24.75
CA GLU A 134 -3.91 74.56 25.36
C GLU A 134 -2.68 75.29 24.79
N GLU A 135 -2.94 76.18 23.83
CA GLU A 135 -2.09 77.32 23.54
C GLU A 135 -2.08 78.26 24.75
N ASN A 136 -0.91 78.63 25.28
CA ASN A 136 -0.69 80.01 25.70
C ASN A 136 0.78 80.43 25.83
N GLN A 137 1.17 81.33 24.91
CA GLN A 137 1.93 82.57 25.10
C GLN A 137 3.27 82.63 25.87
N SER A 138 4.28 83.05 25.09
CA SER A 138 5.07 84.28 25.28
C SER A 138 6.21 84.34 26.31
N GLY A 139 7.42 84.66 25.81
CA GLY A 139 8.55 85.21 26.57
C GLY A 139 9.90 84.60 26.15
N LYS A 140 10.67 85.18 25.20
CA LYS A 140 11.78 86.15 25.43
C LYS A 140 12.76 85.63 26.53
N ILE A 141 14.05 85.38 26.30
CA ILE A 141 15.14 86.33 25.97
C ILE A 141 16.44 85.52 25.65
N LEU A 142 17.29 86.09 24.79
CA LEU A 142 18.70 85.75 24.51
C LEU A 142 19.57 85.54 25.77
N HIS A 143 20.53 84.63 25.72
CA HIS A 143 21.94 84.96 26.00
C HIS A 143 22.88 83.91 25.42
#